data_AF-A0A6A6U622-F1
#
_entry.id   AF-A0A6A6U622-F1
#
_cell.length_a   1.000
_cell.length_b   1.000
_cell.length_c   1.000
_cell.angle_alpha   90.00
_cell.angle_beta   90.00
_cell.angle_gamma   90.00
#
_symmetry.space_group_name_H-M   'P 1'
#
loop_
_entity.id
_entity.type
_entity.pdbx_description
1 polymer ?
#
loop_
_entity_poly.entity_id
_entity_poly.type
_entity_poly.pdbx_seq_one_letter_code
_entity_poly.pdbx_strand_id
1 'polypeptide(L)'
;MEKYKGEIFQLYIVQKKTLKDVITSLKRDHNINPSPQVLKTKIRKWGFQKNVLRSDVRTILSLLSHDEATDRDMSFSLRDRPVDLKRIENHRKREGMAKAPGKARIDKVLNRGNQAAGANQPFQAPVVVLTLQHYRAPEKLLWEVDVLIKGSFERGCWSFNGNDSIISSTAGQEVEVSHLHTFLSHLNVGSTAAISEDYELAGESWRKAFLTLETVVQGQYHDIIPNLLQKINDLAREGHGKLAEFLKQQIFHCSKILQGPNTSTSAIYQALGDLDMTHMPDIETRVMSNYHKLFEQYLGSSCYNSFVMMMNAARRRLLHDIWATFDECLPKLHYLDALYGPLDRRSLDVMCLRVETLNQRGLCIQAEAEALAFIRRAEMILEDKWIRFYNLTRGWFHLGSAQYFLGNPTSAIQSLFCALRSEAELCKLGDFNIFQGERVIIKDYLKRLGASNQAEDSLSI
;
A
#
# COMPACT_ATOMS: atom_id res chain seq x y z
N MET A 1 10.43 -23.02 1.53
CA MET A 1 9.20 -22.90 0.72
C MET A 1 8.47 -21.58 0.91
N GLU A 2 8.18 -21.12 2.15
CA GLU A 2 7.50 -19.81 2.34
C GLU A 2 8.27 -18.65 1.71
N LYS A 3 9.61 -18.66 1.77
CA LYS A 3 10.49 -17.69 1.09
C LYS A 3 10.27 -17.56 -0.44
N TYR A 4 9.68 -18.58 -1.08
CA TYR A 4 9.49 -18.64 -2.53
C TYR A 4 8.02 -18.50 -2.93
N LYS A 5 7.16 -18.05 -2.01
CA LYS A 5 5.72 -17.98 -2.23
C LYS A 5 5.36 -17.08 -3.42
N GLY A 6 5.90 -15.86 -3.50
CA GLY A 6 5.68 -14.94 -4.61
C GLY A 6 6.13 -15.49 -5.97
N GLU A 7 7.28 -16.15 -6.01
CA GLU A 7 7.78 -16.78 -7.24
C GLU A 7 6.91 -17.96 -7.67
N ILE A 8 6.51 -18.82 -6.73
CA ILE A 8 5.59 -19.94 -7.02
C ILE A 8 4.26 -19.40 -7.52
N PHE A 9 3.74 -18.32 -6.94
CA PHE A 9 2.55 -17.64 -7.42
C PHE A 9 2.72 -17.19 -8.88
N GLN A 10 3.81 -16.47 -9.18
CA GLN A 10 4.12 -15.98 -10.52
C GLN A 10 4.19 -17.12 -11.55
N LEU A 11 4.93 -18.19 -11.24
CA LEU A 11 5.08 -19.34 -12.15
C LEU A 11 3.77 -20.12 -12.33
N TYR A 12 3.06 -20.42 -11.24
CA TYR A 12 1.91 -21.32 -11.25
C TYR A 12 0.61 -20.64 -11.66
N ILE A 13 0.33 -19.45 -11.11
CA ILE A 13 -0.92 -18.70 -11.33
C ILE A 13 -0.79 -17.78 -12.53
N VAL A 14 0.24 -16.93 -12.60
CA VAL A 14 0.34 -15.93 -13.66
C VAL A 14 0.79 -16.56 -14.97
N GLN A 15 1.94 -17.23 -14.99
CA GLN A 15 2.50 -17.86 -16.20
C GLN A 15 1.84 -19.19 -16.57
N LYS A 16 0.89 -19.68 -15.75
CA LYS A 16 0.15 -20.94 -15.97
C LYS A 16 1.05 -22.16 -16.19
N LYS A 17 2.25 -22.22 -15.61
CA LYS A 17 3.13 -23.40 -15.69
C LYS A 17 2.51 -24.64 -15.03
N THR A 18 3.00 -25.83 -15.38
CA THR A 18 2.58 -27.07 -14.71
C THR A 18 3.32 -27.23 -13.38
N LEU A 19 2.82 -28.09 -12.48
CA LEU A 19 3.52 -28.38 -11.21
C LEU A 19 4.93 -28.92 -11.46
N LYS A 20 5.11 -29.74 -12.49
CA LYS A 20 6.41 -30.29 -12.87
C LYS A 20 7.37 -29.16 -13.27
N ASP A 21 6.92 -28.23 -14.08
CA ASP A 21 7.76 -27.11 -14.54
C ASP A 21 8.11 -26.17 -13.39
N VAL A 22 7.18 -25.91 -12.47
CA VAL A 22 7.45 -25.13 -11.26
C VAL A 22 8.53 -25.81 -10.41
N ILE A 23 8.45 -27.12 -10.20
CA ILE A 23 9.49 -27.88 -9.46
C ILE A 23 10.84 -27.80 -10.18
N THR A 24 10.85 -27.93 -11.52
CA THR A 24 12.07 -27.80 -12.31
C THR A 24 12.68 -26.41 -12.17
N SER A 25 11.88 -25.34 -12.24
CA SER A 25 12.34 -23.97 -11.99
C SER A 25 12.90 -23.80 -10.58
N LEU A 26 12.19 -24.26 -9.54
CA LEU A 26 12.69 -24.17 -8.16
C LEU A 26 14.00 -24.96 -7.94
N LYS A 27 14.15 -26.10 -8.58
CA LYS A 27 15.38 -26.91 -8.51
C LYS A 27 16.53 -26.22 -9.22
N ARG A 28 16.29 -25.67 -10.42
CA ARG A 28 17.30 -25.00 -11.23
C ARG A 28 17.75 -23.69 -10.60
N ASP A 29 16.80 -22.87 -10.16
CA ASP A 29 17.05 -21.48 -9.79
C ASP A 29 17.41 -21.32 -8.30
N HIS A 30 16.93 -22.23 -7.44
CA HIS A 30 17.12 -22.16 -5.97
C HIS A 30 17.70 -23.42 -5.34
N ASN A 31 18.02 -24.44 -6.13
CA ASN A 31 18.46 -25.75 -5.65
C ASN A 31 17.47 -26.44 -4.68
N ILE A 32 16.16 -26.18 -4.86
CA ILE A 32 15.10 -26.80 -4.04
C ILE A 32 14.30 -27.77 -4.90
N ASN A 33 14.24 -29.03 -4.47
CA ASN A 33 13.51 -30.08 -5.17
C ASN A 33 12.32 -30.58 -4.33
N PRO A 34 11.23 -29.81 -4.19
CA PRO A 34 10.09 -30.25 -3.41
C PRO A 34 9.35 -31.38 -4.14
N SER A 35 8.88 -32.39 -3.38
CA SER A 35 8.03 -33.42 -3.98
C SER A 35 6.72 -32.79 -4.49
N PRO A 36 6.08 -33.35 -5.54
CA PRO A 36 4.80 -32.86 -6.04
C PRO A 36 3.73 -32.74 -4.95
N GLN A 37 3.74 -33.64 -3.97
CA GLN A 37 2.77 -33.63 -2.87
C GLN A 37 3.01 -32.48 -1.89
N VAL A 38 4.27 -32.18 -1.57
CA VAL A 38 4.64 -31.03 -0.73
C VAL A 38 4.21 -29.73 -1.40
N LEU A 39 4.50 -29.57 -2.71
CA LEU A 39 4.13 -28.37 -3.46
C LEU A 39 2.61 -28.21 -3.57
N LYS A 40 1.86 -29.29 -3.87
CA LYS A 40 0.39 -29.28 -3.88
C LYS A 40 -0.19 -28.86 -2.52
N THR A 41 0.36 -29.40 -1.43
CA THR A 41 -0.08 -29.08 -0.07
C THR A 41 0.14 -27.59 0.24
N LYS A 42 1.29 -27.03 -0.16
CA LYS A 42 1.57 -25.60 -0.01
C LYS A 42 0.66 -24.72 -0.86
N ILE A 43 0.47 -25.03 -2.14
CA ILE A 43 -0.47 -24.34 -3.03
C ILE A 43 -1.88 -24.32 -2.45
N ARG A 44 -2.36 -25.46 -1.90
CA ARG A 44 -3.66 -25.55 -1.23
C ARG A 44 -3.71 -24.68 0.02
N LYS A 45 -2.67 -24.73 0.87
CA LYS A 45 -2.56 -23.92 2.09
C LYS A 45 -2.59 -22.42 1.79
N TRP A 46 -1.94 -21.99 0.71
CA TRP A 46 -1.91 -20.58 0.29
C TRP A 46 -3.17 -20.13 -0.47
N GLY A 47 -4.10 -21.04 -0.77
CA GLY A 47 -5.32 -20.72 -1.51
C GLY A 47 -5.08 -20.39 -2.99
N PHE A 48 -3.98 -20.85 -3.57
CA PHE A 48 -3.66 -20.61 -4.98
C PHE A 48 -4.54 -21.51 -5.87
N GLN A 49 -5.41 -20.89 -6.67
CA GLN A 49 -6.37 -21.58 -7.54
C GLN A 49 -6.13 -21.18 -8.99
N LYS A 50 -5.62 -22.11 -9.81
CA LYS A 50 -5.29 -21.87 -11.23
C LYS A 50 -6.54 -21.71 -12.11
N ASN A 51 -7.59 -22.47 -11.78
CA ASN A 51 -8.84 -22.56 -12.54
C ASN A 51 -10.03 -22.20 -11.64
N VAL A 52 -11.05 -21.59 -12.24
CA VAL A 52 -12.37 -21.44 -11.62
C VAL A 52 -12.99 -22.84 -11.49
N LEU A 53 -13.56 -23.17 -10.33
CA LEU A 53 -14.16 -24.49 -10.13
C LEU A 53 -15.45 -24.60 -10.95
N ARG A 54 -15.72 -25.80 -11.45
CA ARG A 54 -16.94 -26.09 -12.23
C ARG A 54 -18.22 -25.77 -11.45
N SER A 55 -18.23 -26.04 -10.14
CA SER A 55 -19.31 -25.67 -9.22
C SER A 55 -19.58 -24.17 -9.24
N ASP A 56 -18.51 -23.40 -9.20
CA ASP A 56 -18.55 -21.96 -9.07
C ASP A 56 -19.02 -21.31 -10.39
N VAL A 57 -18.58 -21.86 -11.53
CA VAL A 57 -19.11 -21.46 -12.85
C VAL A 57 -20.62 -21.74 -12.93
N ARG A 58 -21.10 -22.90 -12.46
CA ARG A 58 -22.55 -23.20 -12.44
C ARG A 58 -23.33 -22.22 -11.58
N THR A 59 -22.82 -21.87 -10.39
CA THR A 59 -23.46 -20.89 -9.51
C THR A 59 -23.60 -19.53 -10.20
N ILE A 60 -22.53 -19.06 -10.85
CA ILE A 60 -22.52 -17.76 -11.55
C ILE A 60 -23.47 -17.77 -12.75
N LEU A 61 -23.44 -18.84 -13.56
CA LEU A 61 -24.36 -18.99 -14.69
C LEU A 61 -25.83 -19.08 -14.26
N SER A 62 -26.10 -19.77 -13.15
CA SER A 62 -27.44 -19.84 -12.58
C SER A 62 -27.94 -18.46 -12.17
N LEU A 63 -27.08 -17.57 -11.67
CA LEU A 63 -27.50 -16.22 -11.27
C LEU A 63 -27.73 -15.32 -12.48
N LEU A 64 -26.82 -15.36 -13.47
CA LEU A 64 -26.97 -14.60 -14.71
C LEU A 64 -28.31 -14.90 -15.41
N SER A 65 -28.78 -16.15 -15.40
CA SER A 65 -30.05 -16.51 -16.02
C SER A 65 -31.30 -16.05 -15.25
N HIS A 66 -31.16 -15.64 -13.98
CA HIS A 66 -32.27 -15.08 -13.20
C HIS A 66 -32.38 -13.55 -13.37
N ASP A 67 -31.28 -12.87 -13.71
CA ASP A 67 -31.21 -11.40 -13.77
C ASP A 67 -31.16 -10.80 -15.19
N GLU A 68 -31.37 -11.60 -16.25
CA GLU A 68 -31.52 -11.10 -17.65
C GLU A 68 -32.64 -10.05 -17.82
N ALA A 69 -33.42 -9.74 -16.77
CA ALA A 69 -34.45 -8.71 -16.74
C ALA A 69 -33.98 -7.31 -16.24
N THR A 70 -32.71 -7.14 -15.83
CA THR A 70 -32.24 -5.85 -15.28
C THR A 70 -30.99 -5.36 -16.00
N ASP A 71 -31.12 -4.26 -16.73
CA ASP A 71 -30.13 -3.56 -17.56
C ASP A 71 -29.03 -2.85 -16.73
N ARG A 72 -28.47 -3.51 -15.71
CA ARG A 72 -27.48 -2.92 -14.78
C ARG A 72 -26.12 -3.58 -14.90
N ASP A 73 -25.08 -2.74 -14.85
CA ASP A 73 -23.67 -3.11 -14.63
C ASP A 73 -23.52 -3.91 -13.33
N MET A 74 -23.67 -5.24 -13.40
CA MET A 74 -23.47 -6.13 -12.28
C MET A 74 -22.04 -6.67 -12.26
N SER A 75 -21.30 -6.39 -11.19
CA SER A 75 -20.03 -7.04 -10.91
C SER A 75 -20.26 -8.31 -10.08
N PHE A 76 -19.86 -9.45 -10.62
CA PHE A 76 -19.89 -10.72 -9.89
C PHE A 76 -18.54 -10.99 -9.27
N SER A 77 -18.55 -11.50 -8.05
CA SER A 77 -17.36 -12.03 -7.40
C SER A 77 -17.60 -13.46 -6.93
N LEU A 78 -16.52 -14.21 -6.83
CA LEU A 78 -16.52 -15.57 -6.35
C LEU A 78 -15.37 -15.71 -5.36
N ARG A 79 -15.70 -15.96 -4.09
CA ARG A 79 -14.71 -16.03 -3.00
C ARG A 79 -13.84 -14.78 -2.95
N ASP A 80 -14.51 -13.63 -3.02
CA ASP A 80 -13.87 -12.31 -3.02
C ASP A 80 -12.91 -12.11 -4.20
N ARG A 81 -13.13 -12.80 -5.33
CA ARG A 81 -12.39 -12.55 -6.57
C ARG A 81 -13.36 -12.02 -7.63
N PRO A 82 -13.07 -10.90 -8.28
CA PRO A 82 -13.88 -10.44 -9.41
C PRO A 82 -13.88 -11.51 -10.52
N VAL A 83 -15.06 -11.80 -11.04
CA VAL A 83 -15.25 -12.86 -12.04
C VAL A 83 -15.40 -12.24 -13.42
N ASP A 84 -14.49 -12.58 -14.32
CA ASP A 84 -14.65 -12.26 -15.75
C ASP A 84 -15.74 -13.14 -16.36
N LEU A 85 -16.89 -12.53 -16.65
CA LEU A 85 -18.06 -13.20 -17.24
C LEU A 85 -17.73 -13.84 -18.60
N LYS A 86 -16.82 -13.27 -19.39
CA LYS A 86 -16.37 -13.84 -20.66
C LYS A 86 -15.61 -15.15 -20.42
N ARG A 87 -14.84 -15.22 -19.35
CA ARG A 87 -14.11 -16.44 -18.94
C ARG A 87 -15.07 -17.53 -18.44
N ILE A 88 -16.11 -17.15 -17.70
CA ILE A 88 -17.20 -18.06 -17.28
C ILE A 88 -17.93 -18.62 -18.50
N GLU A 89 -18.30 -17.78 -19.46
CA GLU A 89 -18.99 -18.20 -20.68
C GLU A 89 -18.12 -19.10 -21.56
N ASN A 90 -16.83 -18.81 -21.68
CA ASN A 90 -15.88 -19.69 -22.38
C ASN A 90 -15.74 -21.05 -21.68
N HIS A 91 -15.74 -21.08 -20.34
CA HIS A 91 -15.72 -22.33 -19.58
C HIS A 91 -17.03 -23.12 -19.78
N ARG A 92 -18.18 -22.45 -19.75
CA ARG A 92 -19.49 -23.04 -20.05
C ARG A 92 -19.49 -23.77 -21.39
N LYS A 93 -19.03 -23.09 -22.45
CA LYS A 93 -18.94 -23.61 -23.81
C LYS A 93 -18.01 -24.83 -23.91
N ARG A 94 -16.84 -24.79 -23.27
CA ARG A 94 -15.86 -25.89 -23.28
C ARG A 94 -16.34 -27.13 -22.54
N GLU A 95 -17.02 -26.95 -21.41
CA GLU A 95 -17.49 -28.04 -20.55
C GLU A 95 -18.86 -28.61 -20.96
N GLY A 96 -19.41 -28.18 -22.10
CA GLY A 96 -20.72 -28.60 -22.59
C GLY A 96 -21.86 -28.29 -21.62
N MET A 97 -21.72 -27.26 -20.78
CA MET A 97 -22.76 -26.92 -19.82
C MET A 97 -23.93 -26.26 -20.55
N ALA A 98 -25.12 -26.85 -20.40
CA ALA A 98 -26.35 -26.29 -20.95
C ALA A 98 -26.46 -24.81 -20.57
N LYS A 99 -27.00 -23.97 -21.47
CA LYS A 99 -27.47 -22.65 -21.05
C LYS A 99 -28.45 -22.89 -19.91
N ALA A 100 -28.29 -22.18 -18.80
CA ALA A 100 -29.20 -22.31 -17.69
C ALA A 100 -30.64 -22.12 -18.23
N PRO A 101 -31.57 -23.04 -17.90
CA PRO A 101 -32.93 -22.95 -18.42
C PRO A 101 -33.53 -21.62 -17.99
N GLY A 102 -33.92 -20.80 -18.97
CA GLY A 102 -34.61 -19.55 -18.71
C GLY A 102 -35.87 -19.86 -17.90
N LYS A 103 -35.99 -19.20 -16.74
CA LYS A 103 -37.12 -19.27 -15.79
C LYS A 103 -37.23 -20.58 -15.00
N ALA A 104 -36.51 -20.65 -13.88
CA ALA A 104 -37.04 -21.32 -12.69
C ALA A 104 -37.31 -20.24 -11.63
N ARG A 105 -38.56 -20.17 -11.18
CA ARG A 105 -39.06 -19.20 -10.20
C ARG A 105 -38.44 -19.55 -8.85
N ILE A 106 -37.55 -18.74 -8.31
CA ILE A 106 -37.23 -18.79 -6.87
C ILE A 106 -38.40 -18.11 -6.17
N ASP A 107 -39.31 -18.91 -5.64
CA ASP A 107 -40.33 -18.41 -4.74
C ASP A 107 -39.65 -17.75 -3.54
N LYS A 108 -40.08 -16.52 -3.24
CA LYS A 108 -39.69 -15.73 -2.07
C LYS A 108 -39.61 -16.64 -0.85
N VAL A 109 -38.40 -16.79 -0.29
CA VAL A 109 -38.25 -17.29 1.09
C VAL A 109 -38.70 -16.17 2.03
N LEU A 110 -40.02 -16.08 2.18
CA LEU A 110 -40.66 -15.45 3.31
C LEU A 110 -40.42 -16.34 4.52
N ASN A 111 -39.94 -15.72 5.59
CA ASN A 111 -39.96 -16.22 6.96
C ASN A 111 -41.16 -17.15 7.22
N ARG A 112 -40.90 -18.45 7.35
CA ARG A 112 -41.75 -19.36 8.11
C ARG A 112 -40.93 -19.93 9.25
N GLY A 113 -41.14 -19.36 10.42
CA GLY A 113 -40.74 -19.95 11.68
C GLY A 113 -41.49 -21.26 11.93
N ASN A 114 -40.76 -22.17 12.56
CA ASN A 114 -41.21 -23.31 13.36
C ASN A 114 -42.05 -24.39 12.66
N GLN A 115 -41.40 -25.53 12.39
CA GLN A 115 -41.79 -26.82 12.97
C GLN A 115 -40.63 -27.82 12.93
N ALA A 116 -40.61 -28.69 13.93
CA ALA A 116 -39.48 -29.49 14.38
C ALA A 116 -39.38 -30.88 13.72
N ALA A 117 -38.23 -31.50 14.01
CA ALA A 117 -37.93 -32.94 14.07
C ALA A 117 -37.44 -33.67 12.81
N GLY A 118 -36.20 -34.16 12.90
CA GLY A 118 -35.86 -35.53 12.50
C GLY A 118 -34.95 -35.71 11.27
N ALA A 119 -33.79 -36.32 11.54
CA ALA A 119 -32.95 -37.15 10.66
C ALA A 119 -31.92 -36.48 9.71
N ASN A 120 -30.65 -36.89 9.92
CA ASN A 120 -29.53 -36.99 8.98
C ASN A 120 -29.39 -35.89 7.91
N GLN A 121 -28.72 -34.79 8.26
CA GLN A 121 -28.21 -33.86 7.25
C GLN A 121 -26.89 -34.39 6.64
N PRO A 122 -26.82 -34.58 5.31
CA PRO A 122 -25.54 -34.73 4.63
C PRO A 122 -24.76 -33.42 4.76
N PHE A 123 -23.44 -33.52 4.80
CA PHE A 123 -22.51 -32.38 4.86
C PHE A 123 -22.87 -31.38 3.75
N GLN A 124 -23.58 -30.30 4.10
CA GLN A 124 -23.91 -29.24 3.16
C GLN A 124 -22.62 -28.49 2.88
N ALA A 125 -22.12 -28.59 1.65
CA ALA A 125 -21.05 -27.72 1.18
C ALA A 125 -21.47 -26.27 1.46
N PRO A 126 -20.54 -25.39 1.90
CA PRO A 126 -20.86 -24.03 2.28
C PRO A 126 -21.65 -23.37 1.15
N VAL A 127 -22.90 -23.01 1.45
CA VAL A 127 -23.77 -22.29 0.52
C VAL A 127 -23.11 -20.94 0.26
N VAL A 128 -22.59 -20.77 -0.95
CA VAL A 128 -22.08 -19.47 -1.40
C VAL A 128 -23.30 -18.61 -1.65
N VAL A 129 -23.65 -17.78 -0.66
CA VAL A 129 -24.73 -16.79 -0.79
C VAL A 129 -24.17 -15.61 -1.58
N LEU A 130 -24.64 -15.44 -2.81
CA LEU A 130 -24.40 -14.23 -3.59
C LEU A 130 -25.61 -13.30 -3.40
N THR A 131 -25.41 -12.22 -2.64
CA THR A 131 -26.40 -11.17 -2.42
C THR A 131 -26.10 -9.96 -3.30
N LEU A 132 -27.13 -9.43 -3.96
CA LEU A 132 -27.11 -8.07 -4.52
C LEU A 132 -26.99 -7.08 -3.35
N GLN A 133 -25.77 -6.63 -3.03
CA GLN A 133 -25.55 -5.69 -1.93
C GLN A 133 -25.49 -4.27 -2.48
N HIS A 134 -26.40 -3.43 -2.02
CA HIS A 134 -26.21 -1.98 -2.09
C HIS A 134 -25.15 -1.64 -1.04
N TYR A 135 -23.88 -1.63 -1.46
CA TYR A 135 -22.78 -1.23 -0.58
C TYR A 135 -22.95 0.25 -0.22
N ARG A 136 -22.70 0.61 1.06
CA ARG A 136 -22.48 2.02 1.39
C ARG A 136 -21.11 2.42 0.84
N ALA A 137 -20.85 3.71 0.69
CA ALA A 137 -19.59 4.21 0.13
C ALA A 137 -18.34 3.58 0.77
N PRO A 138 -18.25 3.42 2.12
CA PRO A 138 -17.16 2.72 2.78
C PRO A 138 -16.94 1.27 2.31
N GLU A 139 -17.99 0.45 2.29
CA GLU A 139 -17.86 -0.96 1.89
C GLU A 139 -17.54 -1.09 0.39
N LYS A 140 -18.11 -0.21 -0.45
CA LYS A 140 -17.81 -0.18 -1.88
C LYS A 140 -16.34 0.12 -2.12
N LEU A 141 -15.77 1.12 -1.46
CA LEU A 141 -14.36 1.46 -1.63
C LEU A 141 -13.45 0.29 -1.24
N LEU A 142 -13.71 -0.35 -0.09
CA LEU A 142 -12.93 -1.49 0.38
C LEU A 142 -13.01 -2.69 -0.57
N TRP A 143 -14.20 -2.92 -1.12
CA TRP A 143 -14.42 -3.94 -2.13
C TRP A 143 -13.61 -3.68 -3.40
N GLU A 144 -13.66 -2.46 -3.93
CA GLU A 144 -12.95 -2.12 -5.16
C GLU A 144 -11.42 -2.16 -4.99
N VAL A 145 -10.91 -1.82 -3.80
CA VAL A 145 -9.49 -2.01 -3.44
C VAL A 145 -9.11 -3.49 -3.46
N ASP A 146 -9.94 -4.36 -2.89
CA ASP A 146 -9.71 -5.81 -2.89
C ASP A 146 -9.70 -6.38 -4.32
N VAL A 147 -10.67 -5.98 -5.13
CA VAL A 147 -10.78 -6.29 -6.56
C VAL A 147 -9.54 -5.84 -7.33
N LEU A 148 -9.06 -4.62 -7.08
CA LEU A 148 -7.84 -4.09 -7.71
C LEU A 148 -6.63 -4.95 -7.38
N ILE A 149 -6.32 -5.16 -6.09
CA ILE A 149 -5.09 -5.86 -5.67
C ILE A 149 -5.09 -7.29 -6.18
N LYS A 150 -6.18 -8.04 -5.95
CA LYS A 150 -6.32 -9.42 -6.41
C LYS A 150 -6.28 -9.51 -7.92
N GLY A 151 -7.04 -8.64 -8.60
CA GLY A 151 -7.09 -8.59 -10.06
C GLY A 151 -5.73 -8.29 -10.67
N SER A 152 -4.97 -7.36 -10.09
CA SER A 152 -3.64 -6.97 -10.58
C SER A 152 -2.62 -8.11 -10.45
N PHE A 153 -2.56 -8.81 -9.32
CA PHE A 153 -1.68 -9.97 -9.17
C PHE A 153 -2.11 -11.15 -10.05
N GLU A 154 -3.40 -11.49 -10.07
CA GLU A 154 -3.88 -12.69 -10.79
C GLU A 154 -3.83 -12.56 -12.30
N ARG A 155 -3.94 -11.33 -12.83
CA ARG A 155 -3.71 -11.04 -14.25
C ARG A 155 -2.24 -10.85 -14.59
N GLY A 156 -1.36 -10.77 -13.60
CA GLY A 156 0.07 -10.50 -13.79
C GLY A 156 0.38 -9.05 -14.17
N CYS A 157 -0.56 -8.12 -13.96
CA CYS A 157 -0.28 -6.69 -14.09
C CYS A 157 0.74 -6.26 -13.04
N TRP A 158 0.58 -6.77 -11.81
CA TRP A 158 1.57 -6.65 -10.76
C TRP A 158 2.40 -7.92 -10.71
N SER A 159 3.68 -7.78 -10.99
CA SER A 159 4.60 -8.89 -11.16
C SER A 159 5.70 -8.89 -10.10
N PHE A 160 5.98 -10.08 -9.59
CA PHE A 160 7.03 -10.31 -8.60
C PHE A 160 8.40 -10.35 -9.28
N ASN A 161 9.33 -9.52 -8.80
CA ASN A 161 10.70 -9.39 -9.33
C ASN A 161 11.78 -9.93 -8.39
N GLY A 162 11.39 -10.49 -7.24
CA GLY A 162 12.34 -10.93 -6.21
C GLY A 162 11.90 -10.53 -4.80
N ASN A 163 12.52 -11.14 -3.79
CA ASN A 163 12.21 -10.86 -2.39
C ASN A 163 12.74 -9.50 -1.93
N ASP A 164 13.78 -8.96 -2.58
CA ASP A 164 14.47 -7.74 -2.15
C ASP A 164 14.21 -6.55 -3.08
N SER A 165 13.34 -6.74 -4.07
CA SER A 165 12.97 -5.74 -5.08
C SER A 165 11.53 -5.29 -4.91
N ILE A 166 11.24 -4.05 -5.28
CA ILE A 166 9.87 -3.57 -5.45
C ILE A 166 9.20 -4.34 -6.61
N ILE A 167 7.90 -4.66 -6.49
CA ILE A 167 7.15 -5.29 -7.59
C ILE A 167 7.10 -4.36 -8.80
N SER A 168 6.93 -4.92 -10.00
CA SER A 168 6.59 -4.12 -11.18
C SER A 168 5.08 -4.10 -11.35
N SER A 169 4.50 -2.90 -11.26
CA SER A 169 3.07 -2.62 -11.33
C SER A 169 2.63 -2.26 -12.74
N THR A 170 3.53 -1.58 -13.47
CA THR A 170 3.33 -1.04 -14.81
C THR A 170 4.67 -0.97 -15.55
N ALA A 171 4.61 -0.82 -16.88
CA ALA A 171 5.80 -0.53 -17.69
C ALA A 171 6.36 0.89 -17.44
N GLY A 172 5.52 1.83 -16.98
CA GLY A 172 5.88 3.22 -16.71
C GLY A 172 6.13 3.52 -15.23
N GLN A 173 6.37 2.50 -14.40
CA GLN A 173 6.38 2.63 -12.95
C GLN A 173 7.35 3.70 -12.44
N GLU A 174 8.54 3.82 -13.03
CA GLU A 174 9.52 4.82 -12.59
C GLU A 174 9.00 6.25 -12.74
N VAL A 175 8.31 6.53 -13.85
CA VAL A 175 7.68 7.83 -14.12
C VAL A 175 6.51 8.05 -13.16
N GLU A 176 5.67 7.03 -12.95
CA GLU A 176 4.54 7.11 -12.01
C GLU A 176 5.00 7.35 -10.57
N VAL A 177 6.08 6.71 -10.13
CA VAL A 177 6.72 6.92 -8.82
C VAL A 177 7.21 8.36 -8.70
N SER A 178 7.89 8.88 -9.73
CA SER A 178 8.37 10.27 -9.74
C SER A 178 7.23 11.28 -9.63
N HIS A 179 6.14 11.08 -10.41
CA HIS A 179 4.96 11.93 -10.33
C HIS A 179 4.31 11.87 -8.94
N LEU A 180 4.13 10.67 -8.39
CA LEU A 180 3.58 10.49 -7.04
C LEU A 180 4.46 11.21 -6.01
N HIS A 181 5.76 10.99 -6.00
CA HIS A 181 6.66 11.62 -5.03
C HIS A 181 6.70 13.15 -5.16
N THR A 182 6.68 13.68 -6.38
CA THR A 182 6.60 15.12 -6.63
C THR A 182 5.31 15.71 -6.08
N PHE A 183 4.17 15.07 -6.35
CA PHE A 183 2.87 15.44 -5.82
C PHE A 183 2.85 15.45 -4.28
N LEU A 184 3.32 14.36 -3.65
CA LEU A 184 3.38 14.22 -2.20
C LEU A 184 4.32 15.26 -1.55
N SER A 185 5.47 15.51 -2.18
CA SER A 185 6.45 16.50 -1.72
C SER A 185 5.87 17.90 -1.70
N HIS A 186 5.20 18.32 -2.79
CA HIS A 186 4.54 19.62 -2.85
C HIS A 186 3.41 19.78 -1.82
N LEU A 187 2.62 18.72 -1.54
CA LEU A 187 1.64 18.76 -0.47
C LEU A 187 2.29 18.94 0.91
N ASN A 188 3.34 18.15 1.20
CA ASN A 188 4.04 18.21 2.48
C ASN A 188 4.72 19.56 2.71
N VAL A 189 5.38 20.11 1.68
CA VAL A 189 5.96 21.47 1.73
C VAL A 189 4.87 22.49 2.01
N GLY A 190 3.72 22.37 1.34
CA GLY A 190 2.61 23.29 1.55
C GLY A 190 2.04 23.25 2.97
N SER A 191 1.82 22.04 3.52
CA SER A 191 1.41 21.87 4.93
C SER A 191 2.43 22.47 5.89
N THR A 192 3.71 22.15 5.69
CA THR A 192 4.80 22.62 6.56
C THR A 192 4.92 24.15 6.53
N ALA A 193 4.86 24.75 5.34
CA ALA A 193 4.89 26.20 5.17
C ALA A 193 3.69 26.87 5.86
N ALA A 194 2.49 26.28 5.76
CA ALA A 194 1.30 26.80 6.42
C ALA A 194 1.41 26.77 7.96
N ILE A 195 2.02 25.71 8.53
CA ILE A 195 2.31 25.62 9.98
C ILE A 195 3.30 26.70 10.40
N SER A 196 4.28 27.02 9.55
CA SER A 196 5.24 28.10 9.76
C SER A 196 4.72 29.49 9.37
N GLU A 197 3.42 29.62 9.09
CA GLU A 197 2.74 30.87 8.69
C GLU A 197 3.25 31.49 7.37
N ASP A 198 3.98 30.72 6.54
CA ASP A 198 4.39 31.10 5.19
C ASP A 198 3.30 30.70 4.17
N TYR A 199 2.21 31.47 4.15
CA TYR A 199 1.04 31.18 3.32
C TYR A 199 1.30 31.36 1.81
N GLU A 200 2.29 32.16 1.43
CA GLU A 200 2.66 32.34 0.02
C GLU A 200 3.29 31.06 -0.52
N LEU A 201 4.32 30.54 0.17
CA LEU A 201 4.95 29.27 -0.17
C LEU A 201 3.96 28.10 -0.07
N ALA A 202 3.07 28.12 0.93
CA ALA A 202 2.04 27.10 1.09
C ALA A 202 1.12 27.04 -0.13
N GLY A 203 0.57 28.19 -0.53
CA GLY A 203 -0.33 28.29 -1.67
C GLY A 203 0.36 27.95 -3.00
N GLU A 204 1.61 28.38 -3.19
CA GLU A 204 2.39 28.01 -4.38
C GLU A 204 2.62 26.50 -4.48
N SER A 205 3.04 25.89 -3.37
CA SER A 205 3.34 24.46 -3.31
C SER A 205 2.09 23.62 -3.55
N TRP A 206 0.96 23.95 -2.91
CA TRP A 206 -0.30 23.26 -3.18
C TRP A 206 -0.73 23.41 -4.64
N ARG A 207 -0.64 24.60 -5.26
CA ARG A 207 -0.92 24.75 -6.70
C ARG A 207 -0.07 23.82 -7.55
N LYS A 208 1.23 23.73 -7.27
CA LYS A 208 2.14 22.79 -7.97
C LYS A 208 1.71 21.33 -7.79
N ALA A 209 1.29 20.93 -6.59
CA ALA A 209 0.75 19.59 -6.37
C ALA A 209 -0.47 19.34 -7.28
N PHE A 210 -1.46 20.23 -7.29
CA PHE A 210 -2.66 20.07 -8.11
C PHE A 210 -2.39 20.05 -9.62
N LEU A 211 -1.36 20.74 -10.11
CA LEU A 211 -0.92 20.64 -11.52
C LEU A 211 -0.46 19.23 -11.91
N THR A 212 0.05 18.45 -10.95
CA THR A 212 0.51 17.07 -11.17
C THR A 212 -0.55 16.01 -10.84
N LEU A 213 -1.71 16.42 -10.30
CA LEU A 213 -2.70 15.46 -9.80
C LEU A 213 -3.26 14.54 -10.89
N GLU A 214 -3.49 15.08 -12.10
CA GLU A 214 -4.02 14.30 -13.22
C GLU A 214 -3.13 13.12 -13.59
N THR A 215 -1.80 13.34 -13.65
CA THR A 215 -0.84 12.28 -13.98
C THR A 215 -0.75 11.24 -12.88
N VAL A 216 -0.89 11.64 -11.61
CA VAL A 216 -0.96 10.72 -10.48
C VAL A 216 -2.24 9.88 -10.53
N VAL A 217 -3.40 10.50 -10.81
CA VAL A 217 -4.68 9.79 -10.91
C VAL A 217 -4.68 8.78 -12.06
N GLN A 218 -4.00 9.06 -13.16
CA GLN A 218 -3.88 8.12 -14.29
C GLN A 218 -2.97 6.92 -14.00
N GLY A 219 -1.98 7.09 -13.12
CA GLY A 219 -0.98 6.07 -12.82
C GLY A 219 -1.59 4.78 -12.24
N GLN A 220 -0.95 3.65 -12.52
CA GLN A 220 -1.35 2.33 -12.00
C GLN A 220 -0.30 1.73 -11.04
N TYR A 221 0.65 2.54 -10.58
CA TYR A 221 1.59 2.19 -9.52
C TYR A 221 0.83 1.84 -8.22
N HIS A 222 1.19 0.71 -7.61
CA HIS A 222 0.43 0.12 -6.50
C HIS A 222 0.33 1.01 -5.25
N ASP A 223 1.28 1.93 -5.05
CA ASP A 223 1.26 2.81 -3.87
C ASP A 223 0.44 4.10 -4.06
N ILE A 224 -0.08 4.39 -5.26
CA ILE A 224 -0.82 5.64 -5.51
C ILE A 224 -2.03 5.75 -4.60
N ILE A 225 -2.94 4.77 -4.65
CA ILE A 225 -4.18 4.76 -3.86
C ILE A 225 -3.92 4.88 -2.34
N PRO A 226 -3.06 4.04 -1.73
CA PRO A 226 -2.82 4.14 -0.29
C PRO A 226 -2.17 5.47 0.12
N ASN A 227 -1.34 6.08 -0.72
CA ASN A 227 -0.75 7.39 -0.44
C ASN A 227 -1.75 8.54 -0.63
N LEU A 228 -2.63 8.49 -1.63
CA LEU A 228 -3.68 9.51 -1.81
C LEU A 228 -4.65 9.51 -0.62
N LEU A 229 -5.11 8.33 -0.18
CA LEU A 229 -5.98 8.21 1.00
C LEU A 229 -5.29 8.76 2.25
N GLN A 230 -4.02 8.39 2.46
CA GLN A 230 -3.24 8.90 3.58
C GLN A 230 -3.12 10.42 3.53
N LYS A 231 -2.79 11.01 2.37
CA LYS A 231 -2.61 12.46 2.29
C LYS A 231 -3.88 13.25 2.51
N ILE A 232 -5.03 12.74 2.06
CA ILE A 232 -6.32 13.35 2.38
C ILE A 232 -6.51 13.39 3.91
N ASN A 233 -6.22 12.29 4.61
CA ASN A 233 -6.32 12.23 6.07
C ASN A 233 -5.28 13.09 6.80
N ASP A 234 -4.03 13.10 6.34
CA ASP A 234 -2.96 13.93 6.89
C ASP A 234 -3.37 15.42 6.82
N LEU A 235 -3.81 15.89 5.65
CA LEU A 235 -4.28 17.27 5.47
C LEU A 235 -5.44 17.61 6.41
N ALA A 236 -6.43 16.73 6.53
CA ALA A 236 -7.58 16.97 7.41
C ALA A 236 -7.15 17.10 8.88
N ARG A 237 -6.25 16.23 9.33
CA ARG A 237 -5.73 16.18 10.69
C ARG A 237 -4.79 17.34 11.03
N GLU A 238 -4.04 17.82 10.05
CA GLU A 238 -3.17 19.01 10.15
C GLU A 238 -3.98 20.33 10.18
N GLY A 239 -5.31 20.27 10.18
CA GLY A 239 -6.19 21.45 10.21
C GLY A 239 -6.55 21.99 8.83
N HIS A 240 -6.14 21.30 7.75
CA HIS A 240 -6.43 21.67 6.36
C HIS A 240 -7.66 20.91 5.80
N GLY A 241 -8.70 20.72 6.60
CA GLY A 241 -9.89 19.92 6.23
C GLY A 241 -10.59 20.35 4.92
N LYS A 242 -10.64 21.65 4.63
CA LYS A 242 -11.19 22.15 3.34
C LYS A 242 -10.33 21.75 2.15
N LEU A 243 -9.01 21.76 2.30
CA LEU A 243 -8.08 21.34 1.25
C LEU A 243 -8.13 19.83 1.04
N ALA A 244 -8.27 19.06 2.13
CA ALA A 244 -8.48 17.61 2.07
C ALA A 244 -9.75 17.23 1.30
N GLU A 245 -10.88 17.87 1.62
CA GLU A 245 -12.14 17.67 0.89
C GLU A 245 -11.99 18.09 -0.58
N PHE A 246 -11.35 19.23 -0.86
CA PHE A 246 -11.09 19.67 -2.23
C PHE A 246 -10.22 18.66 -3.00
N LEU A 247 -9.13 18.16 -2.41
CA LEU A 247 -8.28 17.13 -3.02
C LEU A 247 -9.07 15.86 -3.35
N LYS A 248 -9.88 15.37 -2.41
CA LYS A 248 -10.75 14.21 -2.59
C LYS A 248 -11.73 14.41 -3.76
N GLN A 249 -12.36 15.57 -3.85
CA GLN A 249 -13.28 15.90 -4.96
C GLN A 249 -12.55 16.07 -6.30
N GLN A 250 -11.33 16.61 -6.32
CA GLN A 250 -10.54 16.71 -7.55
C GLN A 250 -10.09 15.34 -8.06
N ILE A 251 -9.67 14.42 -7.17
CA ILE A 251 -9.35 13.04 -7.54
C ILE A 251 -10.55 12.37 -8.24
N PHE A 252 -11.75 12.54 -7.65
CA PHE A 252 -13.00 12.06 -8.23
C PHE A 252 -13.32 12.68 -9.60
N HIS A 253 -13.12 13.98 -9.75
CA HIS A 253 -13.35 14.67 -11.01
C HIS A 253 -12.38 14.21 -12.10
N CYS A 254 -11.09 14.17 -11.79
CA CYS A 254 -10.05 13.67 -12.68
C CYS A 254 -10.33 12.22 -13.10
N SER A 255 -10.80 11.35 -12.19
CA SER A 255 -11.09 9.96 -12.55
C SER A 255 -12.23 9.83 -13.56
N LYS A 256 -13.24 10.70 -13.50
CA LYS A 256 -14.35 10.72 -14.47
C LYS A 256 -13.92 11.15 -15.88
N ILE A 257 -12.95 12.04 -15.98
CA ILE A 257 -12.46 12.56 -17.26
C ILE A 257 -11.40 11.63 -17.87
N LEU A 258 -10.45 11.19 -17.04
CA LEU A 258 -9.22 10.57 -17.51
C LEU A 258 -9.29 9.04 -17.57
N GLN A 259 -10.22 8.41 -16.85
CA GLN A 259 -10.30 6.95 -16.78
C GLN A 259 -11.58 6.44 -17.42
N GLY A 260 -11.46 5.29 -18.11
CA GLY A 260 -12.62 4.57 -18.61
C GLY A 260 -13.56 4.18 -17.46
N PRO A 261 -14.89 4.13 -17.70
CA PRO A 261 -15.89 3.90 -16.65
C PRO A 261 -15.74 2.54 -15.91
N ASN A 262 -14.97 1.61 -16.49
CA ASN A 262 -14.90 0.22 -16.06
C ASN A 262 -13.53 -0.19 -15.50
N THR A 263 -12.66 0.75 -15.11
CA THR A 263 -11.42 0.42 -14.41
C THR A 263 -11.66 0.32 -12.90
N SER A 264 -11.01 -0.64 -12.23
CA SER A 264 -11.10 -0.76 -10.75
C SER A 264 -10.59 0.50 -10.06
N THR A 265 -9.59 1.18 -10.63
CA THR A 265 -9.09 2.47 -10.13
C THR A 265 -10.14 3.57 -10.21
N SER A 266 -10.93 3.64 -11.29
CA SER A 266 -11.99 4.63 -11.43
C SER A 266 -13.10 4.37 -10.43
N ALA A 267 -13.47 3.11 -10.22
CA ALA A 267 -14.46 2.72 -9.22
C ALA A 267 -14.04 3.10 -7.79
N ILE A 268 -12.75 2.95 -7.44
CA ILE A 268 -12.19 3.40 -6.16
C ILE A 268 -12.30 4.91 -6.01
N TYR A 269 -11.87 5.68 -7.01
CA TYR A 269 -11.91 7.15 -6.95
C TYR A 269 -13.34 7.69 -6.94
N GLN A 270 -14.28 7.01 -7.59
CA GLN A 270 -15.71 7.29 -7.47
C GLN A 270 -16.24 7.05 -6.07
N ALA A 271 -15.97 5.88 -5.50
CA ALA A 271 -16.38 5.59 -4.12
C ALA A 271 -15.72 6.54 -3.10
N LEU A 272 -14.49 6.99 -3.37
CA LEU A 272 -13.78 7.98 -2.56
C LEU A 272 -14.44 9.37 -2.61
N GLY A 273 -14.85 9.85 -3.78
CA GLY A 273 -15.55 11.14 -3.91
C GLY A 273 -16.82 11.22 -3.07
N ASP A 274 -17.57 10.11 -3.02
CA ASP A 274 -18.82 9.97 -2.26
C ASP A 274 -18.61 9.73 -0.75
N LEU A 275 -17.37 9.51 -0.29
CA LEU A 275 -17.08 9.14 1.09
C LEU A 275 -17.06 10.38 2.01
N ASP A 276 -17.79 10.31 3.12
CA ASP A 276 -17.75 11.35 4.16
C ASP A 276 -16.37 11.37 4.85
N MET A 277 -15.81 12.58 5.05
CA MET A 277 -14.51 12.78 5.69
C MET A 277 -14.42 12.20 7.11
N THR A 278 -15.55 12.09 7.83
CA THR A 278 -15.61 11.46 9.16
C THR A 278 -15.28 9.96 9.14
N HIS A 279 -15.45 9.30 7.99
CA HIS A 279 -15.12 7.88 7.81
C HIS A 279 -13.72 7.64 7.26
N MET A 280 -13.04 8.68 6.78
CA MET A 280 -11.75 8.53 6.11
C MET A 280 -10.66 7.88 6.97
N PRO A 281 -10.51 8.15 8.30
CA PRO A 281 -9.50 7.48 9.12
C PRO A 281 -9.71 5.96 9.27
N ASP A 282 -10.96 5.52 9.47
CA ASP A 282 -11.30 4.08 9.53
C ASP A 282 -11.02 3.42 8.18
N ILE A 283 -11.44 4.08 7.10
CA ILE A 283 -11.27 3.56 5.75
C ILE A 283 -9.81 3.42 5.36
N GLU A 284 -8.97 4.43 5.64
CA GLU A 284 -7.53 4.33 5.41
C GLU A 284 -6.94 3.13 6.17
N THR A 285 -7.27 2.98 7.45
CA THR A 285 -6.79 1.88 8.29
C THR A 285 -7.15 0.51 7.69
N ARG A 286 -8.41 0.36 7.26
CA ARG A 286 -8.93 -0.90 6.69
C ARG A 286 -8.35 -1.18 5.30
N VAL A 287 -8.21 -0.15 4.46
CA VAL A 287 -7.54 -0.26 3.16
C VAL A 287 -6.11 -0.73 3.35
N MET A 288 -5.35 -0.12 4.25
CA MET A 288 -3.95 -0.49 4.50
C MET A 288 -3.79 -1.89 5.09
N SER A 289 -4.68 -2.27 6.01
CA SER A 289 -4.74 -3.65 6.51
C SER A 289 -4.97 -4.64 5.36
N ASN A 290 -5.85 -4.30 4.41
CA ASN A 290 -6.11 -5.15 3.25
C ASN A 290 -4.91 -5.22 2.29
N TYR A 291 -4.24 -4.10 2.00
CA TYR A 291 -2.99 -4.08 1.23
C TYR A 291 -1.94 -4.99 1.86
N HIS A 292 -1.67 -4.84 3.16
CA HIS A 292 -0.73 -5.68 3.88
C HIS A 292 -1.10 -7.17 3.77
N LYS A 293 -2.34 -7.53 4.13
CA LYS A 293 -2.83 -8.90 4.11
C LYS A 293 -2.71 -9.54 2.73
N LEU A 294 -3.13 -8.84 1.68
CA LEU A 294 -3.13 -9.37 0.31
C LEU A 294 -1.71 -9.44 -0.26
N PHE A 295 -0.86 -8.44 -0.02
CA PHE A 295 0.54 -8.51 -0.45
C PHE A 295 1.26 -9.67 0.23
N GLU A 296 1.07 -9.91 1.53
CA GLU A 296 1.63 -11.09 2.20
C GLU A 296 1.01 -12.39 1.67
N GLN A 297 -0.30 -12.38 1.35
CA GLN A 297 -0.96 -13.52 0.73
C GLN A 297 -0.35 -13.89 -0.62
N TYR A 298 -0.03 -12.92 -1.47
CA TYR A 298 0.51 -13.18 -2.81
C TYR A 298 2.03 -13.35 -2.84
N LEU A 299 2.77 -12.50 -2.14
CA LEU A 299 4.24 -12.42 -2.22
C LEU A 299 4.94 -13.19 -1.09
N GLY A 300 4.28 -13.31 0.07
CA GLY A 300 4.84 -13.92 1.28
C GLY A 300 5.55 -12.92 2.18
N SER A 301 5.65 -13.25 3.46
CA SER A 301 6.20 -12.36 4.50
C SER A 301 7.69 -12.02 4.34
N SER A 302 8.42 -12.78 3.52
CA SER A 302 9.82 -12.47 3.22
C SER A 302 10.00 -11.40 2.14
N CYS A 303 8.95 -11.10 1.36
CA CYS A 303 9.04 -10.12 0.29
C CYS A 303 9.09 -8.70 0.85
N TYR A 304 10.00 -7.89 0.33
CA TYR A 304 10.19 -6.50 0.71
C TYR A 304 8.90 -5.68 0.52
N ASN A 305 8.12 -5.89 -0.56
CA ASN A 305 6.86 -5.17 -0.74
C ASN A 305 5.81 -5.52 0.31
N SER A 306 5.72 -6.78 0.74
CA SER A 306 4.84 -7.16 1.85
C SER A 306 5.26 -6.46 3.14
N PHE A 307 6.57 -6.37 3.37
CA PHE A 307 7.14 -5.63 4.48
C PHE A 307 6.87 -4.12 4.37
N VAL A 308 6.99 -3.49 3.20
CA VAL A 308 6.67 -2.08 2.98
C VAL A 308 5.19 -1.81 3.28
N MET A 309 4.28 -2.68 2.83
CA MET A 309 2.84 -2.54 3.15
C MET A 309 2.57 -2.66 4.65
N MET A 310 3.26 -3.57 5.34
CA MET A 310 3.21 -3.70 6.79
C MET A 310 3.73 -2.42 7.48
N MET A 311 4.89 -1.90 7.06
CA MET A 311 5.48 -0.68 7.60
C MET A 311 4.59 0.54 7.37
N ASN A 312 3.94 0.62 6.22
CA ASN A 312 2.99 1.67 5.89
C ASN A 312 1.75 1.62 6.80
N ALA A 313 1.21 0.44 7.09
CA ALA A 313 0.13 0.26 8.06
C ALA A 313 0.58 0.61 9.48
N ALA A 314 1.77 0.16 9.88
CA ALA A 314 2.35 0.42 11.20
C ALA A 314 2.60 1.91 11.44
N ARG A 315 3.16 2.61 10.43
CA ARG A 315 3.39 4.06 10.48
C ARG A 315 2.10 4.81 10.78
N ARG A 316 1.03 4.54 10.04
CA ARG A 316 -0.28 5.19 10.27
C ARG A 316 -0.77 4.96 11.69
N ARG A 317 -0.78 3.71 12.15
CA ARG A 317 -1.21 3.38 13.51
C ARG A 317 -0.36 4.08 14.57
N LEU A 318 0.97 4.07 14.45
CA LEU A 318 1.87 4.66 15.44
C LEU A 318 1.82 6.19 15.49
N LEU A 319 1.69 6.85 14.34
CA LEU A 319 1.63 8.32 14.28
C LEU A 319 0.24 8.87 14.61
N HIS A 320 -0.81 8.04 14.58
CA HIS A 320 -2.19 8.47 14.86
C HIS A 320 -2.67 8.09 16.25
N ASP A 321 -2.28 6.91 16.74
CA ASP A 321 -2.64 6.42 18.07
C ASP A 321 -1.43 6.54 18.99
N ILE A 322 -1.49 7.51 19.92
CA ILE A 322 -0.44 7.76 20.91
C ILE A 322 -0.22 6.57 21.86
N TRP A 323 -1.23 5.70 22.00
CA TRP A 323 -1.18 4.52 22.88
C TRP A 323 -0.64 3.28 22.17
N ALA A 324 -0.66 3.25 20.84
CA ALA A 324 -0.09 2.14 20.08
C ALA A 324 1.41 2.00 20.39
N THR A 325 1.81 0.79 20.77
CA THR A 325 3.20 0.48 21.12
C THR A 325 3.98 -0.04 19.90
N PHE A 326 5.31 0.08 19.94
CA PHE A 326 6.16 -0.47 18.87
C PHE A 326 6.03 -1.99 18.76
N ASP A 327 5.89 -2.71 19.87
CA ASP A 327 5.79 -4.18 19.88
C ASP A 327 4.48 -4.69 19.27
N GLU A 328 3.40 -3.90 19.30
CA GLU A 328 2.15 -4.22 18.62
C GLU A 328 2.21 -4.04 17.11
N CYS A 329 3.01 -3.08 16.64
CA CYS A 329 2.96 -2.59 15.26
C CYS A 329 4.17 -3.05 14.42
N LEU A 330 5.31 -3.28 15.04
CA LEU A 330 6.59 -3.50 14.35
C LEU A 330 7.19 -4.87 14.72
N PRO A 331 7.87 -5.53 13.77
CA PRO A 331 8.66 -6.70 14.09
C PRO A 331 9.82 -6.31 15.01
N LYS A 332 10.25 -7.26 15.85
CA LYS A 332 11.40 -7.06 16.73
C LYS A 332 12.67 -6.88 15.89
N LEU A 333 13.44 -5.83 16.17
CA LEU A 333 14.64 -5.48 15.38
C LEU A 333 15.67 -6.63 15.34
N HIS A 334 15.94 -7.27 16.48
CA HIS A 334 16.90 -8.41 16.53
C HIS A 334 16.47 -9.60 15.66
N TYR A 335 15.16 -9.79 15.46
CA TYR A 335 14.65 -10.83 14.58
C TYR A 335 14.94 -10.49 13.11
N LEU A 336 14.75 -9.24 12.71
CA LEU A 336 15.13 -8.78 11.36
C LEU A 336 16.63 -8.85 11.14
N ASP A 337 17.43 -8.41 12.12
CA ASP A 337 18.90 -8.45 12.04
C ASP A 337 19.41 -9.89 11.88
N ALA A 338 18.81 -10.86 12.58
CA ALA A 338 19.16 -12.27 12.44
C ALA A 338 18.76 -12.86 11.07
N LEU A 339 17.67 -12.38 10.48
CA LEU A 339 17.12 -12.94 9.24
C LEU A 339 17.73 -12.32 7.98
N TYR A 340 17.99 -11.02 8.00
CA TYR A 340 18.41 -10.23 6.83
C TYR A 340 19.76 -9.53 7.02
N GLY A 341 20.22 -9.38 8.27
CA GLY A 341 21.41 -8.62 8.62
C GLY A 341 21.07 -7.21 9.13
N PRO A 342 21.95 -6.61 9.95
CA PRO A 342 21.69 -5.32 10.60
C PRO A 342 21.67 -4.11 9.66
N LEU A 343 22.21 -4.27 8.45
CA LEU A 343 22.29 -3.25 7.40
C LEU A 343 21.20 -3.42 6.33
N ASP A 344 20.31 -4.42 6.46
CA ASP A 344 19.21 -4.61 5.53
C ASP A 344 18.21 -3.44 5.63
N ARG A 345 17.62 -3.07 4.48
CA ARG A 345 16.64 -1.99 4.38
C ARG A 345 15.50 -2.16 5.39
N ARG A 346 15.05 -3.40 5.64
CA ARG A 346 13.96 -3.68 6.58
C ARG A 346 14.32 -3.31 8.02
N SER A 347 15.54 -3.61 8.47
CA SER A 347 16.00 -3.22 9.80
C SER A 347 16.10 -1.70 9.93
N LEU A 348 16.64 -1.03 8.91
CA LEU A 348 16.77 0.42 8.87
C LEU A 348 15.40 1.12 8.87
N ASP A 349 14.42 0.62 8.12
CA ASP A 349 13.06 1.16 8.07
C ASP A 349 12.36 1.10 9.45
N VAL A 350 12.54 -0.01 10.20
CA VAL A 350 12.01 -0.14 11.56
C VAL A 350 12.64 0.89 12.50
N MET A 351 13.97 1.04 12.46
CA MET A 351 14.67 2.03 13.27
C MET A 351 14.21 3.45 12.93
N CYS A 352 14.11 3.74 11.63
CA CYS A 352 13.70 5.05 11.17
C CYS A 352 12.28 5.41 11.62
N LEU A 353 11.32 4.47 11.51
CA LEU A 353 9.96 4.69 11.97
C LEU A 353 9.86 4.84 13.50
N ARG A 354 10.68 4.12 14.28
CA ARG A 354 10.75 4.32 15.73
C ARG A 354 11.18 5.74 16.08
N VAL A 355 12.27 6.21 15.46
CA VAL A 355 12.82 7.55 15.67
C VAL A 355 11.81 8.64 15.28
N GLU A 356 11.16 8.48 14.12
CA GLU A 356 10.11 9.39 13.64
C GLU A 356 8.95 9.47 14.63
N THR A 357 8.44 8.32 15.08
CA THR A 357 7.33 8.23 16.03
C THR A 357 7.69 8.87 17.37
N LEU A 358 8.89 8.61 17.89
CA LEU A 358 9.35 9.19 19.16
C LEU A 358 9.43 10.71 19.09
N ASN A 359 9.97 11.25 17.99
CA ASN A 359 9.99 12.70 17.76
C ASN A 359 8.58 13.29 17.69
N GLN A 360 7.67 12.67 16.94
CA GLN A 360 6.29 13.16 16.82
C GLN A 360 5.54 13.13 18.16
N ARG A 361 5.86 12.18 19.04
CA ARG A 361 5.29 12.08 20.40
C ARG A 361 6.00 12.98 21.43
N GLY A 362 7.00 13.76 21.03
CA GLY A 362 7.77 14.62 21.94
C GLY A 362 8.67 13.86 22.93
N LEU A 363 8.98 12.59 22.66
CA LEU A 363 9.84 11.74 23.50
C LEU A 363 11.32 11.95 23.14
N CYS A 364 11.79 13.20 23.21
CA CYS A 364 13.05 13.64 22.59
C CYS A 364 14.29 12.92 23.10
N ILE A 365 14.36 12.57 24.40
CA ILE A 365 15.51 11.82 24.96
C ILE A 365 15.63 10.43 24.30
N GLN A 366 14.51 9.73 24.14
CA GLN A 366 14.49 8.41 23.50
C GLN A 366 14.75 8.54 21.99
N ALA A 367 14.18 9.57 21.35
CA ALA A 367 14.38 9.85 19.95
C ALA A 367 15.87 10.12 19.63
N GLU A 368 16.57 10.89 20.46
CA GLU A 368 18.01 11.16 20.33
C GLU A 368 18.83 9.86 20.40
N ALA A 369 18.58 9.00 21.40
CA ALA A 369 19.31 7.74 21.57
C ALA A 369 19.10 6.78 20.37
N GLU A 370 17.86 6.63 19.91
CA GLU A 370 17.51 5.79 18.76
C GLU A 370 18.05 6.37 17.45
N ALA A 371 18.04 7.70 17.28
CA ALA A 371 18.59 8.37 16.10
C ALA A 371 20.11 8.16 15.99
N LEU A 372 20.85 8.26 17.10
CA LEU A 372 22.29 7.96 17.13
C LEU A 372 22.58 6.50 16.76
N ALA A 373 21.78 5.55 17.25
CA ALA A 373 21.93 4.15 16.88
C ALA A 373 21.65 3.93 15.38
N PHE A 374 20.63 4.61 14.84
CA PHE A 374 20.25 4.55 13.43
C PHE A 374 21.33 5.14 12.51
N ILE A 375 21.86 6.32 12.85
CA ILE A 375 22.97 6.97 12.11
C ILE A 375 24.17 6.03 12.04
N ARG A 376 24.61 5.46 13.17
CA ARG A 376 25.75 4.52 13.20
C ARG A 376 25.57 3.34 12.25
N ARG A 377 24.36 2.77 12.16
CA ARG A 377 24.10 1.69 11.20
C ARG A 377 24.12 2.19 9.76
N ALA A 378 23.54 3.36 9.49
CA ALA A 378 23.57 3.94 8.15
C ALA A 378 25.01 4.24 7.69
N GLU A 379 25.91 4.70 8.58
CA GLU A 379 27.33 4.96 8.26
C GLU A 379 28.10 3.71 7.84
N MET A 380 27.69 2.53 8.30
CA MET A 380 28.31 1.24 7.94
C MET A 380 27.98 0.78 6.51
N ILE A 381 27.03 1.43 5.83
CA ILE A 381 26.64 1.10 4.46
C ILE A 381 27.65 1.74 3.49
N LEU A 382 28.54 0.92 2.94
CA LEU A 382 29.61 1.40 2.04
C LEU A 382 29.25 1.27 0.56
N GLU A 383 28.52 0.22 0.19
CA GLU A 383 28.30 -0.15 -1.22
C GLU A 383 27.13 0.59 -1.86
N ASP A 384 26.02 0.74 -1.14
CA ASP A 384 24.82 1.43 -1.63
C ASP A 384 24.75 2.86 -1.09
N LYS A 385 25.35 3.80 -1.82
CA LYS A 385 25.38 5.22 -1.46
C LYS A 385 23.98 5.82 -1.34
N TRP A 386 23.02 5.36 -2.14
CA TRP A 386 21.66 5.87 -2.11
C TRP A 386 21.00 5.52 -0.78
N ILE A 387 21.02 4.24 -0.37
CA ILE A 387 20.49 3.82 0.94
C ILE A 387 21.21 4.55 2.06
N ARG A 388 22.55 4.64 1.98
CA ARG A 388 23.37 5.29 3.00
C ARG A 388 22.90 6.73 3.22
N PHE A 389 22.92 7.56 2.19
CA PHE A 389 22.61 8.99 2.33
C PHE A 389 21.13 9.23 2.61
N TYR A 390 20.22 8.43 2.04
CA TYR A 390 18.80 8.48 2.41
C TYR A 390 18.60 8.30 3.93
N ASN A 391 19.21 7.26 4.52
CA ASN A 391 19.05 6.98 5.94
C ASN A 391 19.82 7.97 6.82
N LEU A 392 21.00 8.44 6.40
CA LEU A 392 21.76 9.47 7.13
C LEU A 392 20.98 10.79 7.19
N THR A 393 20.40 11.25 6.09
CA THR A 393 19.58 12.46 6.07
C THR A 393 18.46 12.37 7.09
N ARG A 394 17.70 11.27 7.10
CA ARG A 394 16.61 11.05 8.07
C ARG A 394 17.11 10.97 9.50
N GLY A 395 18.19 10.22 9.74
CA GLY A 395 18.78 10.07 11.07
C GLY A 395 19.24 11.39 11.66
N TRP A 396 20.00 12.17 10.89
CA TRP A 396 20.49 13.48 11.30
C TRP A 396 19.37 14.50 11.49
N PHE A 397 18.36 14.51 10.61
CA PHE A 397 17.19 15.38 10.75
C PHE A 397 16.46 15.13 12.06
N HIS A 398 16.17 13.87 12.36
CA HIS A 398 15.47 13.49 13.57
C HIS A 398 16.30 13.68 14.85
N LEU A 399 17.62 13.47 14.78
CA LEU A 399 18.54 13.79 15.88
C LEU A 399 18.56 15.30 16.17
N GLY A 400 18.73 16.12 15.13
CA GLY A 400 18.72 17.57 15.25
C GLY A 400 17.40 18.11 15.77
N SER A 401 16.27 17.53 15.33
CA SER A 401 14.93 17.86 15.85
C SER A 401 14.80 17.55 17.34
N ALA A 402 15.22 16.35 17.77
CA ALA A 402 15.18 15.97 19.19
C ALA A 402 16.05 16.91 20.04
N GLN A 403 17.26 17.22 19.59
CA GLN A 403 18.19 18.12 20.28
C GLN A 403 17.68 19.57 20.35
N TYR A 404 16.99 20.03 19.31
CA TYR A 404 16.32 21.33 19.31
C TYR A 404 15.30 21.42 20.43
N PHE A 405 14.40 20.44 20.54
CA PHE A 405 13.37 20.41 21.59
C PHE A 405 13.92 20.14 22.99
N LEU A 406 15.09 19.51 23.11
CA LEU A 406 15.81 19.35 24.38
C LEU A 406 16.52 20.64 24.85
N GLY A 407 16.54 21.69 24.02
CA GLY A 407 17.25 22.93 24.35
C GLY A 407 18.77 22.83 24.23
N ASN A 408 19.27 21.95 23.35
CA ASN A 408 20.69 21.77 23.07
C ASN A 408 21.08 22.43 21.72
N PRO A 409 21.17 23.77 21.65
CA PRO A 409 21.25 24.50 20.37
C PRO A 409 22.50 24.13 19.55
N THR A 410 23.66 24.00 20.18
CA THR A 410 24.92 23.68 19.48
C THR A 410 24.86 22.30 18.81
N SER A 411 24.39 21.29 19.53
CA SER A 411 24.23 19.93 18.98
C SER A 411 23.16 19.89 17.90
N ALA A 412 22.03 20.58 18.11
CA ALA A 412 20.96 20.68 17.13
C ALA A 412 21.47 21.27 15.81
N ILE A 413 22.16 22.42 15.86
CA ILE A 413 22.76 23.06 14.67
C ILE A 413 23.68 22.09 13.93
N GLN A 414 24.58 21.42 14.65
CA GLN A 414 25.51 20.47 14.06
C GLN A 414 24.79 19.32 13.35
N SER A 415 23.83 18.69 14.02
CA SER A 415 23.05 17.58 13.45
C SER A 415 22.21 18.02 12.25
N LEU A 416 21.59 19.19 12.30
CA LEU A 416 20.80 19.73 11.19
C LEU A 416 21.69 20.04 9.96
N PHE A 417 22.91 20.54 10.15
CA PHE A 417 23.87 20.68 9.05
C PHE A 417 24.33 19.35 8.47
N CYS A 418 24.53 18.33 9.32
CA CYS A 418 24.82 16.97 8.84
C CYS A 418 23.67 16.39 8.00
N ALA A 419 22.42 16.72 8.33
CA ALA A 419 21.24 16.33 7.53
C ALA A 419 21.27 16.98 6.15
N LEU A 420 21.48 18.30 6.07
CA LEU A 420 21.60 19.04 4.80
C LEU A 420 22.76 18.54 3.94
N ARG A 421 23.92 18.25 4.55
CA ARG A 421 25.07 17.71 3.83
C ARG A 421 24.78 16.32 3.26
N SER A 422 24.16 15.44 4.05
CA SER A 422 23.80 14.09 3.60
C SER A 422 22.78 14.14 2.46
N GLU A 423 21.84 15.09 2.53
CA GLU A 423 20.85 15.33 1.49
C GLU A 423 21.48 15.88 0.20
N ALA A 424 22.43 16.81 0.29
CA ALA A 424 23.19 17.28 -0.85
C ALA A 424 23.97 16.13 -1.53
N GLU A 425 24.60 15.25 -0.75
CA GLU A 425 25.26 14.04 -1.28
C GLU A 425 24.28 13.07 -1.96
N LEU A 426 23.06 12.93 -1.44
CA LEU A 426 22.01 12.14 -2.09
C LEU A 426 21.59 12.75 -3.43
N CYS A 427 21.41 14.07 -3.50
CA CYS A 427 21.06 14.79 -4.72
C CYS A 427 22.14 14.69 -5.82
N LYS A 428 23.40 14.46 -5.45
CA LYS A 428 24.48 14.16 -6.43
C LYS A 428 24.27 12.81 -7.13
N LEU A 429 23.46 11.91 -6.57
CA LEU A 429 23.15 10.61 -7.16
C LEU A 429 21.95 10.66 -8.11
N GLY A 430 21.16 11.73 -8.09
CA GLY A 430 19.96 11.90 -8.91
C GLY A 430 19.05 13.03 -8.40
N ASP A 431 18.08 13.43 -9.21
CA ASP A 431 17.13 14.49 -8.86
C ASP A 431 16.07 13.98 -7.86
N PHE A 432 16.48 13.88 -6.59
CA PHE A 432 15.65 13.35 -5.50
C PHE A 432 15.10 14.50 -4.64
N ASN A 433 13.92 14.99 -4.99
CA ASN A 433 13.23 16.04 -4.25
C ASN A 433 12.40 15.53 -3.04
N ILE A 434 12.86 14.45 -2.41
CA ILE A 434 12.11 13.72 -1.39
C ILE A 434 12.20 14.33 0.02
N PHE A 435 13.20 15.16 0.30
CA PHE A 435 13.44 15.79 1.61
C PHE A 435 13.16 17.30 1.63
N GLN A 436 12.39 17.81 0.67
CA GLN A 436 12.08 19.25 0.61
C GLN A 436 11.32 19.74 1.84
N GLY A 437 10.38 18.93 2.37
CA GLY A 437 9.65 19.25 3.60
C GLY A 437 10.57 19.38 4.80
N GLU A 438 11.44 18.39 5.02
CA GLU A 438 12.44 18.41 6.08
C GLU A 438 13.40 19.58 5.93
N ARG A 439 13.79 19.95 4.70
CA ARG A 439 14.63 21.13 4.44
C ARG A 439 13.96 22.42 4.91
N VAL A 440 12.65 22.59 4.72
CA VAL A 440 11.90 23.76 5.22
C VAL A 440 11.93 23.79 6.75
N ILE A 441 11.70 22.65 7.40
CA ILE A 441 11.75 22.52 8.88
C ILE A 441 13.17 22.84 9.40
N ILE A 442 14.20 22.28 8.78
CA ILE A 442 15.60 22.52 9.14
C ILE A 442 15.92 24.03 9.08
N LYS A 443 15.50 24.71 7.99
CA LYS A 443 15.73 26.15 7.84
C LYS A 443 15.03 26.97 8.92
N ASP A 444 13.79 26.62 9.27
CA ASP A 444 13.07 27.29 10.37
C ASP A 444 13.79 27.09 11.71
N TYR A 445 14.21 25.87 12.03
CA TYR A 445 14.96 25.59 13.25
C TYR A 445 16.28 26.36 13.30
N LEU A 446 17.08 26.34 12.22
CA LEU A 446 18.33 27.08 12.15
C LEU A 446 18.11 28.60 12.29
N LYS A 447 17.02 29.13 11.73
CA LYS A 447 16.64 30.54 11.91
C LYS A 447 16.33 30.87 13.36
N ARG A 448 15.53 30.05 14.04
CA ARG A 448 15.20 30.23 15.47
C ARG A 448 16.43 30.09 16.37
N LEU A 449 17.42 29.30 15.94
CA LEU A 449 18.70 29.14 16.64
C LEU A 449 19.75 30.21 16.29
N GLY A 450 19.43 31.18 15.40
CA GLY A 450 20.36 32.24 15.00
C GLY A 450 21.48 31.79 14.05
N ALA A 451 21.29 30.68 13.33
CA ALA A 451 22.30 30.05 12.46
C ALA A 451 21.97 30.10 10.95
N SER A 452 21.02 30.96 10.52
CA SER A 452 20.58 31.02 9.11
C SER A 452 21.70 31.28 8.11
N ASN A 453 22.59 32.23 8.38
CA ASN A 453 23.63 32.64 7.42
C ASN A 453 24.62 31.50 7.12
N GLN A 454 24.88 30.62 8.10
CA GLN A 454 25.78 29.47 7.92
C GLN A 454 25.16 28.37 7.04
N ALA A 455 23.83 28.33 6.92
CA ALA A 455 23.12 27.33 6.13
C ALA A 455 23.19 27.59 4.63
N GLU A 456 23.13 28.86 4.24
CA GLU A 456 23.22 29.25 2.83
C GLU A 456 24.63 28.96 2.28
N ASP A 457 25.66 29.25 3.07
CA ASP A 457 27.05 28.93 2.73
C ASP A 457 27.28 27.41 2.56
N SER A 458 26.65 26.60 3.43
CA SER A 458 26.80 25.14 3.42
C SER A 458 26.09 24.45 2.25
N LEU A 459 25.07 25.08 1.67
CA LEU A 459 24.30 24.56 0.54
C LEU A 459 24.84 25.02 -0.83
N SER A 460 25.79 25.95 -0.83
CA SER A 460 26.41 26.50 -2.04
C SER A 460 27.58 25.65 -2.59
N ILE A 461 27.81 24.47 -2.01
CA ILE A 461 28.89 23.51 -2.31
C ILE A 461 28.26 22.16 -2.71
#